data_AF-A0A1F9X3X7-F1
#
_entry.id   AF-A0A1F9X3X7-F1
#
_cell.length_a   1.000
_cell.length_b   1.000
_cell.length_c   1.000
_cell.angle_alpha   90.00
_cell.angle_beta   90.00
_cell.angle_gamma   90.00
#
_symmetry.space_group_name_H-M   'P 1'
#
loop_
_entity.id
_entity.type
_entity.pdbx_description
1 polymer ?
#
loop_
_entity_poly.entity_id
_entity_poly.type
_entity_poly.pdbx_seq_one_letter_code
_entity_poly.pdbx_strand_id
1 'polypeptide(L)'
;MIEFINTWIANIQKSYCINPYIFAVIYVVTIPPFWYSFYKMVECIKKGKKEKLLIWVFLMGFTIVAPFLYVAVFGRNLPVWFWFVITALLVVAVISAVNKIRGKISK
;
A
#
# COMPACT_ATOMS: atom_id res chain seq x y z
N MET A 1 -7.06 -20.37 -22.10
CA MET A 1 -6.52 -19.16 -21.41
C MET A 1 -7.37 -18.76 -20.21
N ILE A 2 -8.68 -18.50 -20.38
CA ILE A 2 -9.58 -18.12 -19.27
C ILE A 2 -9.66 -19.21 -18.18
N GLU A 3 -9.74 -20.48 -18.56
CA GLU A 3 -9.78 -21.61 -17.61
C GLU A 3 -8.50 -21.74 -16.76
N PHE A 4 -7.33 -21.46 -17.34
CA PHE A 4 -6.05 -21.46 -16.62
C PHE A 4 -6.04 -20.38 -15.53
N ILE A 5 -6.51 -19.18 -15.88
CA ILE A 5 -6.64 -18.05 -14.94
C ILE A 5 -7.59 -18.42 -13.80
N ASN A 6 -8.75 -19.00 -14.11
CA ASN A 6 -9.72 -19.42 -13.10
C ASN A 6 -9.15 -20.49 -12.14
N THR A 7 -8.42 -21.46 -12.69
CA THR A 7 -7.76 -22.50 -11.89
C THR A 7 -6.68 -21.91 -10.99
N TRP A 8 -5.88 -20.97 -11.50
CA TRP A 8 -4.85 -20.28 -10.74
C TRP A 8 -5.44 -19.44 -9.60
N ILE A 9 -6.51 -18.68 -9.86
CA ILE A 9 -7.25 -17.91 -8.86
C ILE A 9 -7.83 -18.83 -7.78
N ALA A 10 -8.44 -19.96 -8.18
CA ALA A 10 -9.01 -20.94 -7.26
C ALA A 10 -7.93 -21.58 -6.37
N ASN A 11 -6.75 -21.87 -6.92
CA ASN A 11 -5.63 -22.41 -6.16
C ASN A 11 -5.06 -21.40 -5.16
N ILE A 12 -4.99 -20.11 -5.51
CA ILE A 12 -4.58 -19.05 -4.58
C ILE A 12 -5.59 -18.93 -3.43
N GLN A 13 -6.88 -18.92 -3.74
CA GLN A 13 -7.93 -18.85 -2.73
C GLN A 13 -7.87 -20.06 -1.79
N LYS A 14 -7.67 -21.27 -2.32
CA LYS A 14 -7.49 -22.48 -1.49
C LYS A 14 -6.22 -22.44 -0.64
N SER A 15 -5.09 -22.03 -1.21
CA SER A 15 -3.78 -22.10 -0.55
C SER A 15 -3.59 -21.01 0.49
N TYR A 16 -4.06 -19.79 0.20
CA TYR A 16 -3.82 -18.62 1.04
C TYR A 16 -5.08 -18.10 1.73
N CYS A 17 -6.28 -18.65 1.48
CA CYS A 17 -7.56 -18.18 2.04
C CYS A 17 -7.90 -16.71 1.69
N ILE A 18 -7.28 -16.15 0.65
CA ILE A 18 -7.49 -14.77 0.22
C ILE A 18 -8.66 -14.74 -0.76
N ASN A 19 -9.65 -13.88 -0.52
CA ASN A 19 -10.70 -13.62 -1.50
C ASN A 19 -10.13 -12.72 -2.63
N PRO A 20 -10.04 -13.21 -3.88
CA PRO A 20 -9.45 -12.48 -5.00
C PRO A 20 -10.27 -11.25 -5.40
N TYR A 21 -11.59 -11.29 -5.22
CA TYR A 21 -12.48 -10.17 -5.55
C TYR A 21 -12.28 -9.00 -4.61
N ILE A 22 -12.12 -9.26 -3.31
CA ILE A 22 -11.84 -8.20 -2.32
C ILE A 22 -10.48 -7.57 -2.62
N PHE A 23 -9.46 -8.38 -2.91
CA PHE A 23 -8.16 -7.88 -3.33
C PHE A 23 -8.28 -6.99 -4.57
N ALA A 24 -9.00 -7.45 -5.60
CA ALA A 24 -9.20 -6.68 -6.84
C ALA A 24 -9.93 -5.36 -6.59
N VAL A 25 -10.98 -5.35 -5.75
CA VAL A 25 -11.70 -4.13 -5.38
C VAL A 25 -10.79 -3.15 -4.67
N ILE A 26 -10.04 -3.59 -3.66
CA ILE A 26 -9.09 -2.73 -2.94
C ILE A 26 -8.05 -2.17 -3.92
N TYR A 27 -7.48 -3.03 -4.77
CA TYR A 27 -6.50 -2.63 -5.77
C TYR A 27 -7.07 -1.56 -6.71
N VAL A 28 -8.24 -1.79 -7.31
CA VAL A 28 -8.89 -0.84 -8.23
C VAL A 28 -9.23 0.48 -7.54
N VAL A 29 -9.76 0.45 -6.32
CA VAL A 29 -10.09 1.66 -5.55
C VAL A 29 -8.85 2.48 -5.20
N THR A 30 -7.70 1.82 -5.01
CA THR A 30 -6.43 2.50 -4.69
C THR A 30 -5.75 3.15 -5.90
N ILE A 31 -6.10 2.77 -7.14
CA ILE A 31 -5.48 3.30 -8.37
C ILE A 31 -5.76 4.81 -8.56
N PRO A 32 -7.02 5.31 -8.51
CA PRO A 32 -7.28 6.74 -8.65
C PRO A 32 -6.54 7.63 -7.62
N PRO A 33 -6.59 7.36 -6.30
CA PRO A 33 -5.86 8.17 -5.33
C PRO A 33 -4.34 8.01 -5.45
N PHE A 34 -3.83 6.86 -5.91
CA PHE A 34 -2.42 6.69 -6.23
C PHE A 34 -1.96 7.68 -7.31
N TRP A 35 -2.61 7.69 -8.48
CA TRP A 35 -2.24 8.59 -9.57
C TRP A 35 -2.40 10.06 -9.20
N TYR A 36 -3.46 10.40 -8.46
CA TYR A 36 -3.66 11.75 -7.96
C TYR A 36 -2.55 12.19 -7.01
N SER A 37 -2.17 11.33 -6.06
CA SER A 37 -1.08 11.59 -5.12
C SER A 37 0.27 11.74 -5.83
N PHE A 38 0.53 10.91 -6.85
CA PHE A 38 1.73 10.99 -7.67
C PHE A 38 1.81 12.31 -8.44
N TYR A 39 0.72 12.71 -9.12
CA TYR A 39 0.64 13.99 -9.83
C TYR A 39 0.93 15.16 -8.89
N LYS A 40 0.31 15.17 -7.71
CA LYS A 40 0.50 16.23 -6.71
C LYS A 40 1.89 16.23 -6.09
N MET A 41 2.51 15.06 -5.92
CA MET A 41 3.90 14.94 -5.49
C MET A 41 4.83 15.61 -6.51
N VAL A 42 4.68 15.30 -7.80
CA VAL A 42 5.46 15.93 -8.88
C VAL A 42 5.22 17.44 -8.93
N GLU A 43 3.97 17.89 -8.77
CA GLU A 43 3.63 19.32 -8.71
C GLU A 43 4.31 20.03 -7.51
N CYS A 44 4.34 19.39 -6.33
CA CYS A 44 4.97 19.94 -5.14
C CYS A 44 6.49 20.03 -5.28
N ILE A 45 7.12 19.04 -5.92
CA ILE A 45 8.56 19.06 -6.23
C ILE A 45 8.88 20.23 -7.16
N LYS A 46 8.13 20.38 -8.26
CA LYS A 46 8.33 21.48 -9.22
C LYS A 46 8.13 22.86 -8.61
N LYS A 47 7.19 23.02 -7.68
CA LYS A 47 6.87 24.29 -7.03
C LYS A 47 7.65 24.56 -5.73
N GLY A 48 8.60 23.68 -5.35
CA GLY A 48 9.38 23.81 -4.12
C GLY A 48 8.57 23.70 -2.82
N LYS A 49 7.33 23.18 -2.86
CA LYS A 49 6.40 23.11 -1.72
C LYS A 49 6.66 21.88 -0.85
N LYS A 50 7.77 21.91 -0.09
CA LYS A 50 8.24 20.80 0.76
C LYS A 50 7.22 20.39 1.84
N GLU A 51 6.44 21.33 2.38
CA GLU A 51 5.45 21.04 3.44
C GLU A 51 4.33 20.10 2.98
N LYS A 52 3.89 20.23 1.72
CA LYS A 52 2.79 19.43 1.15
C LYS A 52 3.29 18.15 0.50
N LEU A 53 4.56 18.10 0.10
CA LEU A 53 5.20 16.92 -0.52
C LEU A 53 5.04 15.68 0.35
N LEU A 54 5.29 15.80 1.66
CA LEU A 54 5.18 14.68 2.59
C LEU A 54 3.76 14.09 2.63
N ILE A 55 2.72 14.93 2.61
CA ILE A 55 1.33 14.45 2.63
C ILE A 55 1.03 13.57 1.42
N TRP A 56 1.49 13.98 0.24
CA TRP A 56 1.30 13.21 -0.99
C TRP A 56 2.13 11.93 -1.00
N VAL A 57 3.35 11.95 -0.45
CA VAL A 57 4.17 10.75 -0.26
C VAL A 57 3.49 9.75 0.67
N PHE A 58 2.92 10.20 1.80
CA PHE A 58 2.18 9.32 2.70
C PHE A 58 0.94 8.73 2.04
N LEU A 59 0.17 9.55 1.32
CA LEU A 59 -1.03 9.08 0.63
C LEU A 59 -0.68 8.04 -0.45
N MET A 60 0.38 8.29 -1.21
CA MET A 60 0.91 7.37 -2.22
C MET A 60 1.42 6.07 -1.58
N GLY A 61 2.17 6.17 -0.48
CA GLY A 61 2.64 4.99 0.26
C GLY A 61 1.47 4.18 0.83
N PHE A 62 0.46 4.84 1.38
CA PHE A 62 -0.73 4.18 1.93
C PHE A 62 -1.51 3.42 0.85
N THR A 63 -1.71 4.01 -0.33
CA THR A 63 -2.42 3.34 -1.44
C THR A 63 -1.66 2.14 -1.98
N ILE A 64 -0.31 2.20 -1.99
CA ILE A 64 0.52 1.03 -2.31
C ILE A 64 0.38 -0.06 -1.26
N VAL A 65 0.39 0.29 0.04
CA VAL A 65 0.42 -0.68 1.15
C VAL A 65 -0.95 -1.32 1.40
N ALA A 66 -2.05 -0.64 1.11
CA ALA A 66 -3.41 -1.10 1.44
C ALA A 66 -3.79 -2.50 0.88
N PRO A 67 -3.54 -2.85 -0.40
CA PRO A 67 -3.80 -4.20 -0.90
C PRO A 67 -2.94 -5.27 -0.18
N PHE A 68 -1.69 -4.94 0.15
CA PHE A 68 -0.81 -5.85 0.87
C PHE A 68 -1.20 -6.03 2.33
N LEU A 69 -1.77 -5.01 2.97
CA LEU A 69 -2.36 -5.15 4.31
C LEU A 69 -3.52 -6.13 4.31
N TYR A 70 -4.39 -6.09 3.31
CA TYR A 70 -5.45 -7.09 3.16
C TYR A 70 -4.87 -8.51 3.04
N VAL A 71 -3.86 -8.69 2.20
CA VAL A 71 -3.17 -9.99 2.07
C VAL A 71 -2.52 -10.40 3.39
N ALA A 72 -1.87 -9.49 4.12
CA ALA A 72 -1.21 -9.80 5.40
C ALA A 72 -2.20 -10.21 6.49
N VAL A 73 -3.39 -9.59 6.54
CA VAL A 73 -4.40 -9.84 7.57
C VAL A 73 -5.20 -11.12 7.29
N PHE A 74 -5.57 -11.34 6.03
CA PHE A 74 -6.46 -12.46 5.65
C PHE A 74 -5.70 -13.65 5.05
N GLY A 75 -4.47 -13.44 4.60
CA GLY A 75 -3.64 -14.47 4.00
C GLY A 75 -3.10 -15.44 5.04
N ARG A 76 -3.37 -16.73 4.84
CA ARG A 76 -2.77 -17.82 5.61
C ARG A 76 -1.62 -18.45 4.85
N ASN A 77 -0.64 -18.97 5.58
CA ASN A 77 0.51 -19.68 5.00
C ASN A 77 1.33 -18.86 3.99
N LEU A 78 1.41 -17.54 4.19
CA LEU A 78 2.20 -16.66 3.34
C LEU A 78 3.70 -16.95 3.50
N PRO A 79 4.49 -16.88 2.41
CA PRO A 79 5.94 -17.04 2.48
C PRO A 79 6.59 -16.06 3.45
N VAL A 80 7.65 -16.48 4.13
CA VAL A 80 8.37 -15.66 5.14
C VAL A 80 8.88 -14.34 4.54
N TRP A 81 9.33 -14.33 3.28
CA TRP A 81 9.81 -13.11 2.61
C TRP A 81 8.73 -12.01 2.53
N PHE A 82 7.45 -12.37 2.41
CA PHE A 82 6.35 -11.41 2.38
C PHE A 82 6.28 -10.62 3.69
N TRP A 83 6.46 -11.31 4.81
CA TRP A 83 6.46 -10.70 6.14
C TRP A 83 7.61 -9.72 6.35
N PHE A 84 8.81 -10.02 5.81
CA PHE A 84 9.92 -9.07 5.84
C PHE A 84 9.60 -7.79 5.08
N VAL A 85 9.02 -7.90 3.88
CA VAL A 85 8.66 -6.74 3.06
C VAL A 85 7.60 -5.87 3.73
N ILE A 86 6.49 -6.47 4.19
CA ILE A 86 5.41 -5.69 4.81
C ILE A 86 5.83 -5.07 6.14
N THR A 87 6.65 -5.78 6.94
CA THR A 87 7.18 -5.25 8.20
C THR A 87 8.10 -4.07 7.95
N ALA A 88 9.01 -4.15 6.98
CA ALA A 88 9.88 -3.04 6.61
C ALA A 88 9.06 -1.81 6.16
N LEU A 89 8.05 -2.02 5.31
CA LEU A 89 7.15 -0.94 4.86
C LEU A 89 6.40 -0.29 6.02
N LEU A 90 5.86 -1.10 6.94
CA LEU A 90 5.15 -0.60 8.12
C LEU A 90 6.07 0.18 9.06
N VAL A 91 7.28 -0.32 9.32
CA VAL A 91 8.28 0.37 10.16
C VAL A 91 8.62 1.73 9.56
N VAL A 92 8.88 1.81 8.26
CA VAL A 92 9.15 3.08 7.57
C VAL A 92 7.96 4.03 7.67
N ALA A 93 6.73 3.52 7.49
CA ALA A 93 5.52 4.32 7.61
C ALA A 93 5.33 4.89 9.02
N VAL A 94 5.53 4.06 10.06
CA VAL A 94 5.43 4.46 11.47
C VAL A 94 6.50 5.47 11.85
N ILE A 95 7.77 5.21 11.52
CA ILE A 95 8.88 6.15 11.80
C ILE A 95 8.60 7.50 11.15
N SER A 96 8.14 7.49 9.90
CA SER A 96 7.80 8.71 9.17
C SER A 96 6.66 9.47 9.85
N ALA A 97 5.63 8.76 10.32
CA ALA A 97 4.50 9.36 11.02
C ALA A 97 4.91 9.97 12.38
N VAL A 98 5.70 9.24 13.17
CA VAL A 98 6.20 9.69 14.48
C VAL A 98 7.09 10.92 14.36
N ASN A 99 8.01 10.95 13.40
CA ASN A 99 8.89 12.10 13.16
C ASN A 99 8.07 13.37 12.81
N LYS A 100 6.97 13.22 12.09
CA LYS A 100 6.07 14.33 11.74
C LYS A 100 5.29 14.87 12.96
N ILE A 101 4.84 14.00 13.86
CA ILE A 101 4.15 14.40 15.08
C ILE A 101 5.13 15.14 16.00
N ARG A 102 6.35 14.59 16.19
CA ARG A 102 7.40 15.23 17.00
C ARG A 102 7.79 16.61 16.48
N GLY A 103 7.93 16.78 15.15
CA GLY A 103 8.25 18.07 14.55
C GLY A 103 7.15 19.13 14.68
N LYS A 104 5.90 18.74 14.94
CA LYS A 104 4.79 19.67 15.19
C LYS A 104 4.59 20.02 16.66
N ILE A 105 5.02 19.16 17.58
CA ILE A 105 4.94 19.40 19.03
C ILE A 105 6.13 20.24 19.52
N SER A 106 7.25 20.21 18.80
CA SER A 106 8.47 20.98 19.14
C SER A 106 8.49 22.42 18.59
N LYS A 107 7.37 22.95 18.10
CA LYS A 107 7.25 24.32 17.58
C LYS A 107 6.13 25.04 18.31
#